data_AF-A0AAD7CQY9-F1
#
_entry.id   AF-A0AAD7CQY9-F1
#
_cell.length_a   1.000
_cell.length_b   1.000
_cell.length_c   1.000
_cell.angle_alpha   90.00
_cell.angle_beta   90.00
_cell.angle_gamma   90.00
#
_symmetry.space_group_name_H-M   'P 1'
#
loop_
_entity.id
_entity.type
_entity.pdbx_description
1 polymer ?
#
loop_
_entity_poly.entity_id
_entity_poly.type
_entity_poly.pdbx_seq_one_letter_code
_entity_poly.pdbx_strand_id
1 'polypeptide(L)' 'PAKRLAFAPNLSVYDTFSASIYDRRSEPNTSDRLTPALKQRIKEELNSYKMDEMEVHASSRI' A
#
# COMPACT_ATOMS: atom_id res chain seq x y z
N PRO A 1 14.78 27.82 -25.77
CA PRO A 1 13.47 27.13 -25.93
C PRO A 1 13.25 26.09 -24.82
N ALA A 2 12.31 26.38 -23.90
CA ALA A 2 11.96 25.45 -22.82
C ALA A 2 11.38 24.15 -23.42
N LYS A 3 11.98 22.99 -23.10
CA LYS A 3 11.44 21.70 -23.49
C LYS A 3 10.11 21.50 -22.77
N ARG A 4 8.99 21.60 -23.49
CA ARG A 4 7.65 21.34 -22.98
C ARG A 4 7.42 19.84 -23.01
N LEU A 5 6.95 19.27 -21.89
CA LEU A 5 6.58 17.86 -21.84
C LEU A 5 5.47 17.58 -22.87
N ALA A 6 5.65 16.52 -23.65
CA ALA A 6 4.68 16.05 -24.64
C ALA A 6 4.41 14.57 -24.39
N PHE A 7 3.14 14.19 -24.41
CA PHE A 7 2.70 12.81 -24.27
C PHE A 7 2.67 12.11 -25.63
N ALA A 8 2.93 10.81 -25.66
CA ALA A 8 2.82 10.02 -26.87
C ALA A 8 1.35 9.98 -27.35
N PRO A 9 1.09 10.08 -28.67
CA PRO A 9 -0.26 10.01 -29.21
C PRO A 9 -0.84 8.59 -29.20
N ASN A 10 0.02 7.58 -29.07
CA ASN A 10 -0.32 6.18 -29.11
C ASN A 10 0.30 5.41 -27.95
N LEU A 11 -0.44 4.43 -27.45
CA LEU A 11 0.00 3.50 -26.42
C LEU A 11 0.32 2.15 -27.07
N SER A 12 1.51 1.62 -26.82
CA SER A 12 1.83 0.23 -27.15
C SER A 12 1.42 -0.66 -25.98
N VAL A 13 0.53 -1.62 -26.24
CA VAL A 13 0.09 -2.63 -25.26
C VAL A 13 0.65 -3.96 -25.70
N TYR A 14 1.37 -4.64 -24.80
CA TYR A 14 1.87 -5.99 -25.01
C TYR A 14 1.10 -6.93 -24.11
N ASP A 15 0.61 -8.03 -24.67
CA ASP A 15 -0.08 -9.04 -23.88
C ASP A 15 0.93 -9.79 -23.00
N THR A 16 0.59 -9.92 -21.73
CA THR A 16 1.26 -10.80 -20.79
C THR A 16 0.39 -12.04 -20.54
N PHE A 17 0.70 -12.81 -19.51
CA PHE A 17 -0.19 -13.87 -19.05
C PHE A 17 -1.59 -13.32 -18.77
N SER A 18 -2.64 -14.03 -19.17
CA SER A 18 -4.03 -13.71 -18.84
C SER A 18 -4.39 -14.29 -17.46
N ALA A 19 -5.53 -13.87 -16.89
CA ALA A 19 -6.07 -14.46 -15.68
C ALA A 19 -6.55 -15.92 -15.87
N SER A 20 -6.71 -16.39 -17.12
CA SER A 20 -7.03 -17.78 -17.42
C SER A 20 -5.80 -18.70 -17.39
N ILE A 21 -4.59 -18.13 -17.47
CA ILE A 21 -3.33 -18.90 -17.40
C ILE A 21 -2.97 -19.21 -15.95
N TYR A 22 -3.33 -18.34 -14.99
CA TYR A 22 -3.20 -18.62 -13.56
C TYR A 22 -4.13 -17.74 -12.73
N ASP A 23 -4.56 -18.28 -11.58
CA ASP A 23 -5.41 -17.57 -10.63
C ASP A 23 -4.62 -16.50 -9.87
N ARG A 24 -5.09 -15.24 -9.94
CA ARG A 24 -4.51 -14.09 -9.24
C ARG A 24 -5.33 -13.68 -8.02
N ARG A 25 -6.39 -14.41 -7.69
CA ARG A 25 -7.22 -14.09 -6.53
C ARG A 25 -6.40 -14.26 -5.27
N SER A 26 -6.42 -13.23 -4.42
CA SER A 26 -5.89 -13.34 -3.07
C SER A 26 -6.91 -14.05 -2.17
N GLU A 27 -6.43 -14.56 -1.04
CA GLU A 27 -7.29 -14.91 0.08
C GLU A 27 -8.12 -13.70 0.54
N PRO A 28 -9.25 -13.92 1.27
CA PRO A 28 -10.00 -12.85 1.90
C PRO A 28 -9.09 -11.94 2.72
N ASN A 29 -9.43 -10.65 2.76
CA ASN A 29 -8.55 -9.68 3.40
C ASN A 29 -8.38 -10.02 4.89
N THR A 30 -7.16 -9.82 5.42
CA THR A 30 -6.88 -10.16 6.82
C THR A 30 -7.65 -9.26 7.79
N SER A 31 -7.97 -8.02 7.39
CA SER A 31 -8.71 -7.05 8.19
C SER A 31 -10.14 -7.51 8.56
N ASP A 32 -10.78 -8.31 7.71
CA ASP A 32 -12.12 -8.86 7.92
C ASP A 32 -12.16 -9.86 9.07
N ARG A 33 -11.02 -10.51 9.36
CA ARG A 33 -10.90 -11.54 10.41
C ARG A 33 -10.51 -10.97 11.77
N LEU A 34 -10.32 -9.64 11.87
CA LEU A 34 -9.87 -9.02 13.11
C LEU A 34 -11.01 -8.90 14.13
N THR A 35 -10.90 -9.66 15.22
CA THR A 35 -11.78 -9.50 16.38
C THR A 35 -11.54 -8.14 17.06
N PRO A 36 -12.53 -7.58 17.78
CA PRO A 36 -12.35 -6.32 18.50
C PRO A 36 -11.12 -6.33 19.43
N ALA A 37 -10.89 -7.43 20.14
CA ALA A 37 -9.73 -7.61 21.01
C ALA A 37 -8.40 -7.62 20.24
N LEU A 38 -8.35 -8.26 19.07
CA LEU A 38 -7.15 -8.25 18.23
C LEU A 38 -6.88 -6.86 17.65
N LYS A 39 -7.91 -6.13 17.23
CA LYS A 39 -7.78 -4.73 16.79
C LYS A 39 -7.19 -3.85 17.87
N GLN A 40 -7.64 -4.01 19.12
CA GLN A 40 -7.15 -3.25 20.25
C GLN A 40 -5.66 -3.52 20.50
N ARG A 41 -5.24 -4.80 20.50
CA ARG A 41 -3.82 -5.17 20.65
C ARG A 41 -2.94 -4.57 19.56
N ILE A 42 -3.36 -4.68 18.30
CA ILE A 42 -2.62 -4.09 17.16
C ILE A 42 -2.49 -2.57 17.32
N LYS A 43 -3.55 -1.90 17.79
CA LYS A 43 -3.53 -0.45 18.03
C LYS A 43 -2.52 -0.07 19.11
N GLU A 44 -2.48 -0.81 20.21
CA GLU A 44 -1.54 -0.57 21.30
C GLU A 44 -0.10 -0.78 20.82
N GLU A 45 0.17 -1.90 20.12
CA GLU A 45 1.48 -2.21 19.54
C GLU A 45 1.95 -1.11 18.57
N LEU A 46 1.09 -0.67 17.66
CA LEU A 46 1.42 0.40 16.70
C LEU A 46 1.63 1.75 17.39
N ASN A 47 0.88 2.06 18.44
CA ASN A 47 1.08 3.30 19.18
C ASN A 47 2.42 3.31 19.90
N SER A 48 2.79 2.21 20.56
CA SER A 48 4.11 2.07 21.19
C SER A 48 5.23 2.20 20.15
N TYR A 49 5.16 1.46 19.04
CA TYR A 49 6.15 1.56 17.97
C TYR A 49 6.31 2.99 17.45
N LYS A 50 5.19 3.67 17.16
CA LYS A 50 5.21 5.06 16.64
C LYS A 50 5.84 6.06 17.59
N MET A 51 5.71 5.83 18.90
CA MET A 51 6.19 6.77 19.93
C MET A 51 7.64 6.49 20.33
N ASP A 52 7.98 5.22 20.51
CA ASP A 52 9.21 4.81 21.19
C ASP A 52 10.31 4.38 20.22
N GLU A 53 9.95 3.87 19.05
CA GLU A 53 10.91 3.28 18.10
C GLU A 53 10.97 4.03 16.75
N MET A 54 9.83 4.54 16.28
CA MET A 54 9.74 5.12 14.94
C MET A 54 10.43 6.49 14.89
N GLU A 55 11.54 6.55 14.13
CA GLU A 55 12.20 7.81 13.84
C GLU A 55 11.31 8.70 12.95
N VAL A 56 10.91 9.84 13.50
CA VAL A 56 10.16 10.87 12.78
C VAL A 56 10.87 12.20 12.97
N HIS A 57 11.09 12.91 11.87
CA HIS A 57 11.62 14.26 11.91
C HIS A 57 10.72 15.17 12.76
N ALA A 58 11.32 16.05 13.57
CA ALA A 58 10.58 16.83 14.56
C ALA A 58 9.44 17.67 13.95
N SER A 59 9.63 18.20 12.74
CA SER A 59 8.61 18.98 12.02
C SER A 59 7.42 18.15 11.51
N SER A 60 7.49 16.83 11.59
CA SER A 60 6.48 15.90 11.07
C SER A 60 5.80 15.08 12.19
N ARG A 61 6.04 15.42 13.46
CA ARG A 61 5.47 14.74 14.64
C ARG A 61 4.10 15.29 15.10
N ILE A 62 3.59 16.33 14.44
CA ILE A 62 2.34 17.03 14.78
C ILE A 62 1.25 16.63 13.81
#